data_AF-A0A448XBI7-F1
#
_entry.id   AF-A0A448XBI7-F1
#
_cell.length_a   1.000
_cell.length_b   1.000
_cell.length_c   1.000
_cell.angle_alpha   90.00
_cell.angle_beta   90.00
_cell.angle_gamma   90.00
#
_symmetry.space_group_name_H-M   'P 1'
#
loop_
_entity.id
_entity.type
_entity.pdbx_description
1 polymer ?
#
loop_
_entity_poly.entity_id
_entity_poly.type
_entity_poly.pdbx_seq_one_letter_code
_entity_poly.pdbx_strand_id
1 'polypeptide(L)'
;MHQQRLGTIDVPHCYQQPDVNNRHRLSRQPIIPTGGTSAGRSHGASITGVSCGPTSADTGPFATRAVEMTRLADACLLMVYLDVRVTAFNYFGTLPKNTNYWCHIDDAQIDPFVADFLRYLDQIKDLLIHALSRSKFRFVFDGMGDFVAQLFLQLLPQITRMNINGNKKMCRNIYRLQQALVSLTGSHESDLIRVKQLYELFYLTPESLINRLMEQGAMFEEKVYSDLLHLYQRSHPTYDHVKTRDCLRKLSDVVARTNR
;
A
#
# COMPACT_ATOMS: atom_id res chain seq x y z
N MET A 1 -36.44 8.98 -5.20
CA MET A 1 -35.49 9.79 -5.97
C MET A 1 -34.65 10.63 -5.04
N HIS A 2 -33.50 10.11 -4.60
CA HIS A 2 -32.50 10.86 -3.83
C HIS A 2 -31.13 10.50 -4.38
N GLN A 3 -30.55 11.48 -5.07
CA GLN A 3 -29.27 11.41 -5.76
C GLN A 3 -28.25 12.09 -4.85
N GLN A 4 -27.42 11.31 -4.14
CA GLN A 4 -26.31 11.86 -3.37
C GLN A 4 -25.08 11.99 -4.26
N ARG A 5 -24.58 13.22 -4.37
CA ARG A 5 -23.35 13.61 -5.08
C ARG A 5 -22.15 12.90 -4.48
N LEU A 6 -21.40 12.18 -5.31
CA LEU A 6 -20.01 11.81 -5.02
C LEU A 6 -19.15 13.07 -5.11
N GLY A 7 -18.46 13.39 -4.02
CA GLY A 7 -17.50 14.48 -3.92
C GLY A 7 -16.25 14.21 -4.76
N THR A 8 -15.71 15.28 -5.32
CA THR A 8 -14.42 15.35 -6.02
C THR A 8 -13.29 14.86 -5.12
N ILE A 9 -12.52 13.88 -5.61
CA ILE A 9 -11.27 13.41 -5.00
C ILE A 9 -10.16 14.34 -5.47
N ASP A 10 -9.66 15.20 -4.58
CA ASP A 10 -8.42 15.95 -4.79
C ASP A 10 -7.23 14.99 -4.65
N VAL A 11 -6.44 14.87 -5.71
CA VAL A 11 -5.20 14.09 -5.74
C VAL A 11 -4.03 15.02 -5.36
N PRO A 12 -3.19 14.69 -4.36
CA PRO A 12 -2.05 15.53 -4.00
C PRO A 12 -1.00 15.56 -5.12
N HIS A 13 -0.67 16.75 -5.59
CA HIS A 13 0.43 17.01 -6.53
C HIS A 13 1.77 16.94 -5.77
N CYS A 14 2.47 15.80 -5.85
CA CYS A 14 3.86 15.70 -5.38
C CYS A 14 4.68 14.83 -6.33
N TYR A 15 5.25 15.43 -7.37
CA TYR A 15 6.45 14.94 -8.05
C TYR A 15 7.12 16.12 -8.77
N GLN A 16 8.06 16.78 -8.09
CA GLN A 16 9.09 17.60 -8.73
C GLN A 16 10.23 16.69 -9.19
N GLN A 17 10.61 16.80 -10.47
CA GLN A 17 11.71 16.07 -11.10
C GLN A 17 13.07 16.61 -10.61
N PRO A 18 14.12 15.78 -10.51
CA PRO A 18 15.49 16.26 -10.35
C PRO A 18 16.14 16.61 -11.69
N ASP A 19 16.82 17.76 -11.71
CA ASP A 19 17.60 18.35 -12.81
C ASP A 19 18.70 17.41 -13.33
N VAL A 20 18.72 17.17 -14.64
CA VAL A 20 19.78 16.45 -15.35
C VAL A 20 20.74 17.48 -15.94
N ASN A 21 21.77 17.85 -15.19
CA ASN A 21 22.95 18.48 -15.78
C ASN A 21 24.19 18.28 -14.91
N ASN A 22 24.93 17.18 -15.14
CA ASN A 22 26.38 17.28 -15.06
C ASN A 22 27.08 16.18 -15.88
N ARG A 23 27.78 16.63 -16.93
CA ARG A 23 28.68 15.82 -17.75
C ARG A 23 30.04 15.75 -17.06
N HIS A 24 30.56 14.55 -16.81
CA HIS A 24 32.01 14.31 -16.85
C HIS A 24 32.34 13.00 -17.56
N ARG A 25 32.77 13.18 -18.81
CA ARG A 25 33.97 12.60 -19.43
C ARG A 25 34.55 11.35 -18.74
N LEU A 26 34.56 10.22 -19.44
CA LEU A 26 35.71 9.33 -19.48
C LEU A 26 35.64 8.44 -20.73
N SER A 27 36.69 8.59 -21.52
CA SER A 27 36.97 8.02 -22.83
C SER A 27 37.21 6.51 -22.74
N ARG A 28 36.70 5.74 -23.70
CA ARG A 28 37.30 4.47 -24.16
C ARG A 28 36.74 4.11 -25.55
N GLN A 29 37.59 4.27 -26.57
CA GLN A 29 37.36 3.80 -27.93
C GLN A 29 37.60 2.28 -28.02
N PRO A 30 36.93 1.55 -28.93
CA PRO A 30 37.41 0.26 -29.43
C PRO A 30 38.20 0.42 -30.73
N ILE A 31 39.27 -0.36 -30.81
CA ILE A 31 40.23 -0.50 -31.93
C ILE A 31 39.62 -1.43 -33.00
N ILE A 32 39.69 -1.04 -34.27
CA ILE A 32 39.38 -1.89 -35.45
C ILE A 32 40.58 -1.78 -36.43
N PRO A 33 41.00 -2.88 -37.09
CA PRO A 33 42.33 -2.99 -37.68
C PRO A 33 42.44 -2.43 -39.10
N THR A 34 43.67 -2.05 -39.42
CA THR A 34 44.15 -1.47 -40.69
C THR A 34 44.37 -2.52 -41.78
N GLY A 35 43.94 -2.20 -43.00
CA GLY A 35 44.40 -2.85 -44.22
C GLY A 35 44.28 -1.94 -45.45
N GLY A 36 45.39 -1.68 -46.14
CA GLY A 36 45.48 -1.65 -47.60
C GLY A 36 45.19 -0.35 -48.37
N THR A 37 46.22 0.50 -48.52
CA THR A 37 46.77 1.10 -49.76
C THR A 37 45.84 1.54 -50.92
N SER A 38 45.85 2.83 -51.28
CA SER A 38 46.43 3.36 -52.54
C SER A 38 45.95 4.79 -52.88
N ALA A 39 46.81 5.52 -53.60
CA ALA A 39 46.78 6.95 -53.88
C ALA A 39 45.93 7.33 -55.11
N GLY A 40 45.44 8.57 -55.19
CA GLY A 40 44.87 9.12 -56.42
C GLY A 40 44.33 10.56 -56.33
N ARG A 41 44.96 11.45 -57.09
CA ARG A 41 44.75 12.88 -57.34
C ARG A 41 43.31 13.38 -57.59
N SER A 42 43.07 14.62 -57.13
CA SER A 42 42.27 15.75 -57.66
C SER A 42 41.39 15.54 -58.91
N HIS A 43 40.15 16.04 -58.89
CA HIS A 43 39.62 17.13 -59.74
C HIS A 43 38.20 17.50 -59.30
N GLY A 44 37.87 18.79 -59.35
CA GLY A 44 36.55 19.32 -59.02
C GLY A 44 35.50 19.03 -60.09
N ALA A 45 34.26 18.86 -59.65
CA ALA A 45 33.07 19.08 -60.44
C ALA A 45 31.91 19.42 -59.49
N SER A 46 31.44 20.67 -59.58
CA SER A 46 30.13 21.05 -59.04
C SER A 46 29.06 20.23 -59.75
N ILE A 47 28.31 19.45 -59.00
CA ILE A 47 27.01 18.96 -59.43
C ILE A 47 25.98 19.58 -58.50
N THR A 48 25.13 20.38 -59.15
CA THR A 48 23.96 21.08 -58.67
C THR A 48 23.10 20.22 -57.74
N GLY A 49 22.66 20.83 -56.65
CA GLY A 49 21.91 20.17 -55.60
C GLY A 49 20.54 19.68 -56.06
N VAL A 50 20.25 18.45 -55.63
CA VAL A 50 18.91 18.06 -55.21
C VAL A 50 19.01 17.87 -53.71
N SER A 51 18.76 18.96 -52.96
CA SER A 51 18.42 18.86 -51.56
C SER A 51 17.01 18.26 -51.51
N CYS A 52 16.91 16.94 -51.44
CA CYS A 52 15.76 16.32 -50.80
C CYS A 52 15.88 16.66 -49.31
N GLY A 53 15.43 17.85 -48.94
CA GLY A 53 15.20 18.18 -47.55
C GLY A 53 14.21 17.16 -46.98
N PRO A 54 14.39 16.67 -45.74
CA PRO A 54 13.39 15.83 -45.12
C PRO A 54 12.11 16.65 -45.08
N THR A 55 11.11 16.25 -45.85
CA THR A 55 9.74 16.73 -45.68
C THR A 55 9.43 16.56 -44.20
N SER A 56 9.29 17.68 -43.49
CA SER A 56 8.92 17.71 -42.09
C SER A 56 7.61 16.97 -41.97
N ALA A 57 7.68 15.68 -41.64
CA ALA A 57 6.51 14.85 -41.47
C ALA A 57 5.65 15.56 -40.44
N ASP A 58 4.43 15.94 -40.84
CA ASP A 58 3.47 16.59 -39.96
C ASP A 58 3.14 15.60 -38.84
N THR A 59 3.90 15.73 -37.76
CA THR A 59 3.89 14.81 -36.62
C THR A 59 2.79 15.18 -35.63
N GLY A 60 2.10 16.31 -35.84
CA GLY A 60 1.02 16.79 -34.98
C GLY A 60 -0.09 15.76 -34.73
N PRO A 61 -0.62 15.07 -35.77
CA PRO A 61 -1.66 14.05 -35.59
C PRO A 61 -1.16 12.81 -34.84
N PHE A 62 0.08 12.38 -35.07
CA PHE A 62 0.68 11.23 -34.37
C PHE A 62 0.98 11.56 -32.91
N ALA A 63 1.57 12.73 -32.64
CA ALA A 63 1.85 13.21 -31.30
C ALA A 63 0.57 13.32 -30.46
N THR A 64 -0.52 13.84 -31.05
CA THR A 64 -1.82 13.92 -30.38
C THR A 64 -2.36 12.54 -30.02
N ARG A 65 -2.30 11.57 -30.94
CA ARG A 65 -2.74 10.19 -30.68
C ARG A 65 -1.88 9.49 -29.62
N ALA A 66 -0.57 9.74 -29.61
CA ALA A 66 0.33 9.20 -28.61
C ALA A 66 -0.04 9.71 -27.20
N VAL A 67 -0.36 11.00 -27.06
CA VAL A 67 -0.83 11.58 -25.79
C VAL A 67 -2.12 10.91 -25.31
N GLU A 68 -3.09 10.70 -26.21
CA GLU A 68 -4.35 10.02 -25.85
C GLU A 68 -4.12 8.56 -25.42
N MET A 69 -3.20 7.84 -26.07
CA MET A 69 -2.84 6.47 -25.66
C MET A 69 -2.16 6.45 -24.29
N THR A 70 -1.30 7.43 -23.99
CA THR A 70 -0.70 7.57 -22.66
C THR A 70 -1.76 7.83 -21.60
N ARG A 71 -2.71 8.74 -21.86
CA ARG A 71 -3.83 9.02 -20.95
C ARG A 71 -4.66 7.76 -20.67
N LEU A 72 -4.96 6.98 -21.70
CA LEU A 72 -5.68 5.72 -21.55
C LEU A 72 -4.88 4.71 -20.71
N ALA A 73 -3.58 4.57 -20.96
CA ALA A 73 -2.72 3.67 -20.20
C ALA A 73 -2.64 4.07 -18.71
N ASP A 74 -2.59 5.36 -18.40
CA ASP A 74 -2.57 5.86 -17.03
C ASP A 74 -3.93 5.67 -16.34
N ALA A 75 -5.05 5.84 -17.06
CA ALA A 75 -6.38 5.52 -16.55
C ALA A 75 -6.52 4.01 -16.25
N CYS A 76 -6.03 3.13 -17.13
CA CYS A 76 -6.01 1.69 -16.89
C CYS A 76 -5.15 1.33 -15.67
N LEU A 77 -3.99 1.97 -15.50
CA LEU A 77 -3.15 1.75 -14.32
C LEU A 77 -3.87 2.17 -13.02
N LEU A 78 -4.56 3.31 -13.04
CA LEU A 78 -5.37 3.76 -11.91
C LEU A 78 -6.53 2.79 -11.62
N MET A 79 -7.19 2.28 -12.66
CA MET A 79 -8.24 1.27 -12.50
C MET A 79 -7.72 0.01 -11.81
N VAL A 80 -6.55 -0.50 -12.20
CA VAL A 80 -5.91 -1.65 -11.52
C VAL A 80 -5.57 -1.32 -10.07
N TYR A 81 -5.02 -0.14 -9.80
CA TYR A 81 -4.75 0.35 -8.45
C TYR A 81 -6.00 0.38 -7.55
N LEU A 82 -7.13 0.81 -8.11
CA LEU A 82 -8.42 0.86 -7.40
C LEU A 82 -9.04 -0.53 -7.25
N ASP A 83 -8.95 -1.39 -8.26
CA ASP A 83 -9.50 -2.76 -8.22
C ASP A 83 -8.89 -3.59 -7.09
N VAL A 84 -7.58 -3.49 -6.89
CA VAL A 84 -6.87 -4.15 -5.78
C VAL A 84 -7.41 -3.68 -4.41
N ARG A 85 -7.73 -2.39 -4.26
CA ARG A 85 -8.28 -1.82 -3.02
C ARG A 85 -9.72 -2.21 -2.79
N VAL A 86 -10.55 -2.16 -3.83
CA VAL A 86 -11.94 -2.64 -3.76
C VAL A 86 -11.96 -4.11 -3.39
N THR A 87 -11.05 -4.91 -3.96
CA THR A 87 -10.91 -6.32 -3.62
C THR A 87 -10.56 -6.50 -2.13
N ALA A 88 -9.56 -5.80 -1.60
CA ALA A 88 -9.26 -5.86 -0.16
C ALA A 88 -10.41 -5.38 0.72
N PHE A 89 -11.13 -4.34 0.32
CA PHE A 89 -12.33 -3.89 1.02
C PHE A 89 -13.41 -4.99 1.05
N ASN A 90 -13.59 -5.73 -0.04
CA ASN A 90 -14.54 -6.85 -0.06
C ASN A 90 -14.15 -7.99 0.90
N TYR A 91 -12.85 -8.19 1.16
CA TYR A 91 -12.37 -9.18 2.12
C TYR A 91 -12.37 -8.68 3.58
N PHE A 92 -12.04 -7.41 3.81
CA PHE A 92 -11.74 -6.88 5.15
C PHE A 92 -12.62 -5.72 5.60
N GLY A 93 -13.51 -5.19 4.77
CA GLY A 93 -14.41 -4.09 5.14
C GLY A 93 -15.44 -4.49 6.19
N THR A 94 -15.82 -5.76 6.22
CA THR A 94 -16.65 -6.35 7.28
C THR A 94 -16.17 -7.74 7.63
N LEU A 95 -16.31 -8.15 8.89
CA LEU A 95 -16.02 -9.52 9.29
C LEU A 95 -16.98 -10.50 8.59
N PRO A 96 -16.46 -11.55 7.93
CA PRO A 96 -17.31 -12.62 7.42
C PRO A 96 -18.13 -13.26 8.55
N LYS A 97 -19.37 -13.65 8.23
CA LYS A 97 -20.34 -14.18 9.23
C LYS A 97 -19.84 -15.39 10.03
N ASN A 98 -18.95 -16.18 9.45
CA ASN A 98 -18.42 -17.41 10.05
C ASN A 98 -17.10 -17.19 10.79
N THR A 99 -16.62 -15.95 10.89
CA THR A 99 -15.38 -15.64 11.59
C THR A 99 -15.62 -15.63 13.10
N ASN A 100 -14.86 -16.46 13.82
CA ASN A 100 -14.92 -16.55 15.27
C ASN A 100 -13.51 -16.40 15.87
N TYR A 101 -13.35 -15.41 16.76
CA TYR A 101 -12.13 -15.18 17.54
C TYR A 101 -12.22 -15.72 18.97
N TRP A 102 -13.24 -16.51 19.28
CA TRP A 102 -13.30 -17.31 20.50
C TRP A 102 -12.85 -18.74 20.20
N CYS A 103 -11.53 -18.96 20.20
CA CYS A 103 -10.93 -20.23 19.75
C CYS A 103 -10.53 -21.13 20.93
N HIS A 104 -11.03 -22.37 20.97
CA HIS A 104 -10.65 -23.32 22.03
C HIS A 104 -9.21 -23.83 21.91
N ILE A 105 -8.70 -23.92 20.68
CA ILE A 105 -7.38 -24.46 20.35
C ILE A 105 -6.62 -23.43 19.51
N ASP A 106 -5.30 -23.39 19.66
CA ASP A 106 -4.40 -22.64 18.78
C ASP A 106 -4.08 -23.48 17.53
N ASP A 107 -4.90 -23.33 16.48
CA ASP A 107 -4.78 -24.10 15.23
C ASP A 107 -3.60 -23.64 14.33
N ALA A 108 -2.83 -22.62 14.73
CA ALA A 108 -1.75 -22.02 13.95
C ALA A 108 -2.10 -21.55 12.51
N GLN A 109 -3.34 -21.75 12.04
CA GLN A 109 -3.82 -21.36 10.70
C GLN A 109 -4.31 -19.91 10.67
N ILE A 110 -4.15 -19.26 9.52
CA ILE A 110 -4.82 -17.98 9.24
C ILE A 110 -6.30 -18.19 8.91
N ASP A 111 -7.09 -17.13 8.98
CA ASP A 111 -8.47 -17.19 8.52
C ASP A 111 -8.57 -17.46 7.00
N PRO A 112 -9.55 -18.25 6.53
CA PRO A 112 -9.73 -18.54 5.11
C PRO A 112 -9.84 -17.29 4.22
N PHE A 113 -10.57 -16.26 4.66
CA PHE A 113 -10.71 -15.01 3.90
C PHE A 113 -9.36 -14.28 3.73
N VAL A 114 -8.44 -14.43 4.69
CA VAL A 114 -7.07 -13.89 4.58
C VAL A 114 -6.26 -14.72 3.59
N ALA A 115 -6.36 -16.05 3.68
CA ALA A 115 -5.68 -16.96 2.75
C ALA A 115 -6.14 -16.74 1.29
N ASP A 116 -7.43 -16.49 1.09
CA ASP A 116 -8.02 -16.22 -0.22
C ASP A 116 -7.54 -14.89 -0.79
N PHE A 117 -7.48 -13.83 0.03
CA PHE A 117 -6.91 -12.55 -0.39
C PHE A 117 -5.41 -12.66 -0.72
N LEU A 118 -4.64 -13.41 0.07
CA LEU A 118 -3.22 -13.67 -0.24
C LEU A 118 -3.04 -14.39 -1.57
N ARG A 119 -3.90 -15.38 -1.86
CA ARG A 119 -3.90 -16.06 -3.17
C ARG A 119 -4.24 -15.11 -4.31
N TYR A 120 -5.20 -14.21 -4.10
CA TYR A 120 -5.50 -13.15 -5.06
C TYR A 120 -4.29 -12.25 -5.31
N LEU A 121 -3.57 -11.83 -4.25
CA LEU A 121 -2.35 -11.04 -4.39
C LEU A 121 -1.27 -11.74 -5.21
N ASP A 122 -1.08 -13.05 -5.00
CA ASP A 122 -0.14 -13.84 -5.80
C ASP A 122 -0.55 -13.92 -7.26
N GLN A 123 -1.84 -14.16 -7.55
CA GLN A 123 -2.35 -14.22 -8.92
C GLN A 123 -2.19 -12.89 -9.65
N ILE A 124 -2.58 -11.77 -9.03
CA ILE A 124 -2.48 -10.46 -9.66
C ILE A 124 -1.01 -10.03 -9.82
N LYS A 125 -0.13 -10.39 -8.87
CA LYS A 125 1.31 -10.20 -8.99
C LYS A 125 1.87 -10.88 -10.24
N ASP A 126 1.55 -12.15 -10.45
CA ASP A 126 2.06 -12.94 -11.58
C ASP A 126 1.58 -12.39 -12.93
N LEU A 127 0.37 -11.81 -12.98
CA LEU A 127 -0.15 -11.14 -14.17
C LEU A 127 0.53 -9.78 -14.42
N LEU A 128 0.68 -8.96 -13.38
CA LEU A 128 1.15 -7.58 -13.52
C LEU A 128 2.66 -7.46 -13.73
N ILE A 129 3.45 -8.40 -13.20
CA ILE A 129 4.93 -8.33 -13.27
C ILE A 129 5.47 -8.36 -14.70
N HIS A 130 4.72 -8.98 -15.63
CA HIS A 130 5.06 -9.04 -17.05
C HIS A 130 4.39 -7.94 -17.88
N ALA A 131 3.31 -7.35 -17.38
CA ALA A 131 2.53 -6.32 -18.08
C ALA A 131 3.00 -4.89 -17.78
N LEU A 132 3.58 -4.65 -16.60
CA LEU A 132 3.94 -3.32 -16.11
C LEU A 132 5.44 -3.18 -15.90
N SER A 133 5.95 -1.95 -16.06
CA SER A 133 7.30 -1.62 -15.58
C SER A 133 7.36 -1.72 -14.06
N ARG A 134 8.56 -1.94 -13.51
CA ARG A 134 8.77 -2.08 -12.05
C ARG A 134 8.14 -0.94 -11.24
N SER A 135 8.25 0.30 -11.72
CA SER A 135 7.67 1.46 -11.03
C SER A 135 6.15 1.45 -11.04
N LYS A 136 5.52 1.08 -12.18
CA LYS A 136 4.06 0.98 -12.30
C LYS A 136 3.50 -0.21 -11.53
N PHE A 137 4.22 -1.34 -11.53
CA PHE A 137 3.90 -2.50 -10.69
C PHE A 137 3.91 -2.11 -9.21
N ARG A 138 4.98 -1.45 -8.73
CA ARG A 138 5.07 -1.00 -7.34
C ARG A 138 3.94 -0.02 -6.98
N PHE A 139 3.63 0.90 -7.88
CA PHE A 139 2.56 1.89 -7.70
C PHE A 139 1.21 1.24 -7.37
N VAL A 140 0.85 0.13 -8.02
CA VAL A 140 -0.44 -0.57 -7.77
C VAL A 140 -0.61 -0.93 -6.29
N PHE A 141 0.46 -1.41 -5.65
CA PHE A 141 0.45 -1.89 -4.27
C PHE A 141 0.94 -0.85 -3.25
N ASP A 142 1.42 0.31 -3.70
CA ASP A 142 1.91 1.35 -2.80
C ASP A 142 0.77 1.89 -1.92
N GLY A 143 1.01 2.06 -0.62
CA GLY A 143 -0.02 2.45 0.36
C GLY A 143 -1.06 1.37 0.68
N MET A 144 -0.89 0.14 0.20
CA MET A 144 -1.83 -0.95 0.47
C MET A 144 -1.80 -1.40 1.93
N GLY A 145 -0.64 -1.40 2.58
CA GLY A 145 -0.53 -1.78 4.00
C GLY A 145 -1.26 -0.81 4.91
N ASP A 146 -1.16 0.49 4.67
CA ASP A 146 -1.96 1.51 5.37
C ASP A 146 -3.46 1.29 5.15
N PHE A 147 -3.89 1.13 3.89
CA PHE A 147 -5.30 0.86 3.58
C PHE A 147 -5.83 -0.37 4.33
N VAL A 148 -5.11 -1.49 4.29
CA VAL A 148 -5.50 -2.72 5.01
C VAL A 148 -5.47 -2.50 6.52
N ALA A 149 -4.46 -1.79 7.05
CA ALA A 149 -4.37 -1.46 8.47
C ALA A 149 -5.63 -0.71 8.95
N GLN A 150 -6.10 0.28 8.18
CA GLN A 150 -7.34 1.01 8.49
C GLN A 150 -8.57 0.09 8.51
N LEU A 151 -8.66 -0.88 7.59
CA LEU A 151 -9.74 -1.87 7.62
C LEU A 151 -9.68 -2.72 8.91
N PHE A 152 -8.50 -3.17 9.33
CA PHE A 152 -8.34 -3.93 10.59
C PHE A 152 -8.69 -3.12 11.85
N LEU A 153 -8.47 -1.80 11.85
CA LEU A 153 -8.96 -0.92 12.93
C LEU A 153 -10.50 -0.90 12.96
N GLN A 154 -11.15 -0.86 11.80
CA GLN A 154 -12.61 -0.86 11.68
C GLN A 154 -13.26 -2.20 12.07
N LEU A 155 -12.51 -3.30 12.13
CA LEU A 155 -13.02 -4.60 12.55
C LEU A 155 -13.17 -4.74 14.07
N LEU A 156 -12.44 -3.97 14.88
CA LEU A 156 -12.50 -4.03 16.35
C LEU A 156 -13.94 -4.04 16.93
N PRO A 157 -14.83 -3.09 16.57
CA PRO A 157 -16.20 -3.08 17.08
C PRO A 157 -17.05 -4.25 16.55
N GLN A 158 -16.68 -4.85 15.41
CA GLN A 158 -17.39 -5.96 14.79
C GLN A 158 -17.07 -7.31 15.44
N ILE A 159 -15.94 -7.43 16.14
CA ILE A 159 -15.57 -8.66 16.84
C ILE A 159 -16.47 -8.84 18.06
N THR A 160 -17.28 -9.91 18.06
CA THR A 160 -18.21 -10.21 19.17
C THR A 160 -17.47 -10.53 20.47
N ARG A 161 -16.51 -11.47 20.44
CA ARG A 161 -15.64 -11.83 21.57
C ARG A 161 -14.31 -12.35 21.03
N MET A 162 -13.25 -12.16 21.80
CA MET A 162 -11.91 -12.62 21.47
C MET A 162 -11.23 -13.18 22.71
N ASN A 163 -10.67 -14.38 22.61
CA ASN A 163 -9.80 -14.93 23.65
C ASN A 163 -8.33 -14.89 23.21
N ILE A 164 -7.41 -15.36 24.06
CA ILE A 164 -5.96 -15.34 23.78
C ILE A 164 -5.63 -16.03 22.45
N ASN A 165 -6.23 -17.19 22.17
CA ASN A 165 -6.01 -17.92 20.92
C ASN A 165 -6.57 -17.16 19.71
N GLY A 166 -7.73 -16.52 19.85
CA GLY A 166 -8.26 -15.62 18.81
C GLY A 166 -7.37 -14.42 18.54
N ASN A 167 -6.81 -13.80 19.59
CA ASN A 167 -5.88 -12.69 19.40
C ASN A 167 -4.60 -13.13 18.68
N LYS A 168 -4.04 -14.30 19.03
CA LYS A 168 -2.93 -14.91 18.28
C LYS A 168 -3.28 -15.11 16.80
N LYS A 169 -4.49 -15.62 16.53
CA LYS A 169 -5.00 -15.79 15.15
C LYS A 169 -5.06 -14.46 14.41
N MET A 170 -5.62 -13.42 15.03
CA MET A 170 -5.68 -12.06 14.47
C MET A 170 -4.28 -11.51 14.17
N CYS A 171 -3.37 -11.59 15.14
CA CYS A 171 -1.98 -11.15 14.98
C CYS A 171 -1.27 -11.89 13.84
N ARG A 172 -1.55 -13.19 13.65
CA ARG A 172 -1.01 -14.00 12.56
C ARG A 172 -1.59 -13.60 11.20
N ASN A 173 -2.88 -13.31 11.11
CA ASN A 173 -3.49 -12.77 9.89
C ASN A 173 -2.79 -11.48 9.44
N ILE A 174 -2.65 -10.52 10.36
CA ILE A 174 -1.99 -9.23 10.09
C ILE A 174 -0.54 -9.44 9.66
N TYR A 175 0.19 -10.32 10.35
CA TYR A 175 1.57 -10.63 10.01
C TYR A 175 1.74 -11.24 8.61
N ARG A 176 0.85 -12.16 8.21
CA ARG A 176 0.91 -12.75 6.86
C ARG A 176 0.63 -11.72 5.77
N LEU A 177 -0.35 -10.84 5.99
CA LEU A 177 -0.63 -9.73 5.08
C LEU A 177 0.56 -8.77 4.97
N GLN A 178 1.16 -8.42 6.11
CA GLN A 178 2.36 -7.61 6.17
C GLN A 178 3.49 -8.23 5.34
N GLN A 179 3.79 -9.53 5.51
CA GLN A 179 4.83 -10.22 4.75
C GLN A 179 4.58 -10.18 3.24
N ALA A 180 3.34 -10.43 2.82
CA ALA A 180 2.97 -10.42 1.41
C ALA A 180 3.13 -9.03 0.79
N LEU A 181 2.68 -7.98 1.47
CA LEU A 181 2.77 -6.61 0.96
C LEU A 181 4.22 -6.09 0.90
N VAL A 182 5.04 -6.37 1.93
CA VAL A 182 6.49 -6.09 1.91
C VAL A 182 7.14 -6.75 0.69
N SER A 183 6.75 -7.99 0.34
CA SER A 183 7.29 -8.69 -0.82
C SER A 183 6.91 -8.04 -2.16
N LEU A 184 5.78 -7.33 -2.24
CA LEU A 184 5.30 -6.67 -3.45
C LEU A 184 5.92 -5.28 -3.63
N THR A 185 6.02 -4.51 -2.55
CA THR A 185 6.44 -3.10 -2.60
C THR A 185 7.92 -2.91 -2.30
N GLY A 186 8.53 -3.81 -1.53
CA GLY A 186 9.83 -3.61 -0.90
C GLY A 186 9.80 -2.54 0.20
N SER A 187 8.62 -2.04 0.58
CA SER A 187 8.44 -1.01 1.60
C SER A 187 8.24 -1.65 2.97
N HIS A 188 8.64 -0.93 4.03
CA HIS A 188 8.28 -1.31 5.38
C HIS A 188 6.81 -0.98 5.65
N GLU A 189 5.98 -2.01 5.83
CA GLU A 189 4.55 -1.87 6.13
C GLU A 189 4.33 -1.51 7.61
N SER A 190 4.77 -0.32 8.00
CA SER A 190 4.79 0.13 9.40
C SER A 190 3.40 0.24 10.04
N ASP A 191 2.37 0.55 9.25
CA ASP A 191 0.98 0.64 9.71
C ASP A 191 0.44 -0.70 10.18
N LEU A 192 0.72 -1.78 9.43
CA LEU A 192 0.33 -3.14 9.83
C LEU A 192 1.08 -3.60 11.09
N ILE A 193 2.33 -3.17 11.27
CA ILE A 193 3.06 -3.41 12.52
C ILE A 193 2.35 -2.73 13.68
N ARG A 194 2.00 -1.45 13.54
CA ARG A 194 1.29 -0.68 14.58
C ARG A 194 -0.07 -1.29 14.91
N VAL A 195 -0.84 -1.71 13.91
CA VAL A 195 -2.14 -2.36 14.13
C VAL A 195 -1.97 -3.71 14.81
N LYS A 196 -0.97 -4.51 14.45
CA LYS A 196 -0.67 -5.73 15.19
C LYS A 196 -0.33 -5.44 16.65
N GLN A 197 0.49 -4.43 16.93
CA GLN A 197 0.83 -4.00 18.29
C GLN A 197 -0.40 -3.53 19.07
N LEU A 198 -1.36 -2.87 18.42
CA LEU A 198 -2.65 -2.53 19.02
C LEU A 198 -3.43 -3.79 19.45
N TYR A 199 -3.54 -4.80 18.59
CA TYR A 199 -4.18 -6.06 18.96
C TYR A 199 -3.43 -6.79 20.09
N GLU A 200 -2.11 -6.66 20.18
CA GLU A 200 -1.33 -7.19 21.31
C GLU A 200 -1.64 -6.50 22.65
N LEU A 201 -2.14 -5.26 22.65
CA LEU A 201 -2.62 -4.62 23.88
C LEU A 201 -3.82 -5.36 24.50
N PHE A 202 -4.53 -6.18 23.72
CA PHE A 202 -5.62 -7.01 24.23
C PHE A 202 -5.17 -8.07 25.26
N TYR A 203 -3.87 -8.39 25.31
CA TYR A 203 -3.32 -9.25 26.37
C TYR A 203 -3.26 -8.57 27.74
N LEU A 204 -3.45 -7.25 27.80
CA LEU A 204 -3.38 -6.46 29.02
C LEU A 204 -4.77 -6.29 29.62
N THR A 205 -4.83 -6.07 30.93
CA THR A 205 -6.04 -5.56 31.58
C THR A 205 -6.28 -4.09 31.17
N PRO A 206 -7.51 -3.57 31.25
CA PRO A 206 -7.81 -2.17 30.99
C PRO A 206 -6.88 -1.18 31.68
N GLU A 207 -6.54 -1.38 32.95
CA GLU A 207 -5.66 -0.48 33.70
C GLU A 207 -4.22 -0.58 33.20
N SER A 208 -3.75 -1.79 32.90
CA SER A 208 -2.41 -2.03 32.37
C SER A 208 -2.25 -1.42 30.97
N LEU A 209 -3.31 -1.42 30.16
CA LEU A 209 -3.36 -0.73 28.88
C LEU A 209 -3.20 0.78 29.09
N ILE A 210 -3.96 1.39 29.99
CA ILE A 210 -3.86 2.84 30.27
C ILE A 210 -2.45 3.21 30.74
N ASN A 211 -1.85 2.43 31.65
CA ASN A 211 -0.48 2.67 32.12
C ASN A 211 0.51 2.60 30.95
N ARG A 212 0.37 1.60 30.07
CA ARG A 212 1.22 1.50 28.89
C ARG A 212 1.10 2.72 27.97
N LEU A 213 -0.10 3.25 27.76
CA LEU A 213 -0.30 4.46 26.94
C LEU A 213 0.33 5.71 27.58
N MET A 214 0.32 5.81 28.91
CA MET A 214 1.02 6.88 29.63
C MET A 214 2.55 6.75 29.53
N GLU A 215 3.08 5.54 29.57
CA GLU A 215 4.52 5.28 29.53
C GLU A 215 5.12 5.38 28.13
N GLN A 216 4.43 4.85 27.11
CA GLN A 216 5.03 4.57 25.80
C GLN A 216 4.56 5.48 24.68
N GLY A 217 3.39 6.10 24.77
CA GLY A 217 2.79 6.68 23.56
C GLY A 217 1.35 6.24 23.32
N ALA A 218 0.49 7.17 22.91
CA ALA A 218 -0.67 6.82 22.10
C ALA A 218 -0.24 6.80 20.64
N MET A 219 -0.50 5.71 19.93
CA MET A 219 -0.21 5.55 18.50
C MET A 219 -1.45 5.77 17.63
N PHE A 220 -2.64 5.70 18.23
CA PHE A 220 -3.94 5.79 17.57
C PHE A 220 -4.84 6.80 18.27
N GLU A 221 -5.96 7.11 17.64
CA GLU A 221 -6.99 7.96 18.22
C GLU A 221 -7.70 7.29 19.40
N GLU A 222 -8.27 8.11 20.28
CA GLU A 222 -9.03 7.67 21.46
C GLU A 222 -10.08 6.59 21.10
N LYS A 223 -10.83 6.80 20.02
CA LYS A 223 -11.87 5.88 19.59
C LYS A 223 -11.36 4.44 19.42
N VAL A 224 -10.15 4.26 18.87
CA VAL A 224 -9.58 2.94 18.60
C VAL A 224 -9.33 2.18 19.90
N TYR A 225 -8.77 2.86 20.92
CA TYR A 225 -8.56 2.25 22.23
C TYR A 225 -9.88 2.01 22.97
N SER A 226 -10.86 2.89 22.81
CA SER A 226 -12.21 2.68 23.34
C SER A 226 -12.85 1.42 22.76
N ASP A 227 -12.78 1.23 21.44
CA ASP A 227 -13.28 0.04 20.76
C ASP A 227 -12.58 -1.24 21.26
N LEU A 228 -11.27 -1.17 21.51
CA LEU A 228 -10.50 -2.27 22.09
C LEU A 228 -10.91 -2.60 23.54
N LEU A 229 -11.15 -1.59 24.39
CA LEU A 229 -11.63 -1.80 25.76
C LEU A 229 -13.04 -2.37 25.80
N HIS A 230 -13.92 -1.93 24.89
CA HIS A 230 -15.23 -2.53 24.71
C HIS A 230 -15.12 -3.99 24.28
N LEU A 231 -14.20 -4.32 23.36
CA LEU A 231 -13.89 -5.69 22.99
C LEU A 231 -13.40 -6.52 24.18
N TYR A 232 -12.57 -5.93 25.04
CA TYR A 232 -12.08 -6.59 26.24
C TYR A 232 -13.23 -6.95 27.19
N GLN A 233 -14.12 -6.01 27.47
CA GLN A 233 -15.25 -6.22 28.38
C GLN A 233 -16.21 -7.32 27.90
N ARG A 234 -16.59 -7.31 26.62
CA ARG A 234 -17.47 -8.36 26.07
C ARG A 234 -16.80 -9.73 26.02
N SER A 235 -15.47 -9.76 25.94
CA SER A 235 -14.69 -11.00 25.99
C SER A 235 -14.54 -11.55 27.41
N HIS A 236 -14.53 -10.68 28.41
CA HIS A 236 -14.37 -11.01 29.83
C HIS A 236 -15.59 -10.54 30.65
N PRO A 237 -16.76 -11.22 30.56
CA PRO A 237 -18.00 -10.77 31.21
C PRO A 237 -17.93 -10.75 32.74
N THR A 238 -16.97 -11.46 33.34
CA THR A 238 -16.75 -11.48 34.79
C THR A 238 -15.78 -10.38 35.25
N TYR A 239 -15.16 -9.66 34.32
CA TYR A 239 -14.24 -8.57 34.65
C TYR A 239 -15.02 -7.33 35.07
N ASP A 240 -14.50 -6.61 36.07
CA ASP A 240 -15.17 -5.49 36.71
C ASP A 240 -15.47 -4.34 35.72
N HIS A 241 -16.75 -4.16 35.41
CA HIS A 241 -17.25 -3.13 34.52
C HIS A 241 -16.92 -1.70 34.99
N VAL A 242 -16.80 -1.48 36.31
CA VAL A 242 -16.46 -0.16 36.87
C VAL A 242 -15.04 0.21 36.47
N LYS A 243 -14.09 -0.73 36.57
CA LYS A 243 -12.70 -0.50 36.19
C LYS A 243 -12.54 -0.18 34.71
N THR A 244 -13.24 -0.91 33.84
CA THR A 244 -13.23 -0.63 32.40
C THR A 244 -13.80 0.76 32.11
N ARG A 245 -14.91 1.13 32.75
CA ARG A 245 -15.53 2.45 32.61
C ARG A 245 -14.61 3.58 33.09
N ASP A 246 -13.91 3.37 34.20
CA ASP A 246 -12.96 4.34 34.72
C ASP A 246 -11.76 4.51 33.78
N CYS A 247 -11.29 3.43 33.15
CA CYS A 247 -10.25 3.48 32.12
C CYS A 247 -10.72 4.24 30.87
N LEU A 248 -11.95 3.98 30.39
CA LEU A 248 -12.55 4.72 29.28
C LEU A 248 -12.61 6.24 29.58
N ARG A 249 -12.98 6.62 30.81
CA ARG A 249 -13.03 8.04 31.20
C ARG A 249 -11.66 8.71 31.23
N LYS A 250 -10.60 7.97 31.58
CA LYS A 250 -9.21 8.47 31.61
C LYS A 250 -8.57 8.54 30.22
N LEU A 251 -9.12 7.81 29.25
CA LEU A 251 -8.51 7.62 27.94
C LEU A 251 -8.27 8.94 27.20
N SER A 252 -9.27 9.83 27.20
CA SER A 252 -9.17 11.15 26.55
C SER A 252 -8.01 11.99 27.10
N ASP A 253 -7.87 12.04 28.43
CA ASP A 253 -6.78 12.76 29.08
C ASP A 253 -5.41 12.17 28.74
N VAL A 254 -5.31 10.84 28.68
CA VAL A 254 -4.05 10.14 28.38
C VAL A 254 -3.65 10.39 26.93
N VAL A 255 -4.56 10.16 25.98
CA VAL A 255 -4.29 10.37 24.56
C VAL A 255 -3.95 11.84 24.28
N ALA A 256 -4.64 12.79 24.90
CA ALA A 256 -4.37 14.21 24.73
C ALA A 256 -3.01 14.64 25.31
N ARG A 257 -2.55 14.00 26.38
CA ARG A 257 -1.22 14.29 26.98
C ARG A 257 -0.09 13.72 26.16
N THR A 258 -0.29 12.54 25.57
CA THR A 258 0.77 11.82 24.85
C THR A 258 0.94 12.27 23.40
N ASN A 259 -0.05 12.94 22.81
CA ASN A 259 0.04 13.55 21.47
C ASN A 259 0.62 14.97 21.47
N ARG A 260 1.20 15.43 22.59
CA ARG A 260 1.94 16.70 22.70
C ARG A 260 3.44 16.45 22.65
#